data_AF-A0AAN9AY60-F1
#
_entry.id   AF-A0AAN9AY60-F1
#
_cell.length_a   1.000
_cell.length_b   1.000
_cell.length_c   1.000
_cell.angle_alpha   90.00
_cell.angle_beta   90.00
_cell.angle_gamma   90.00
#
_symmetry.space_group_name_H-M   'P 1'
#
loop_
_entity.id
_entity.type
_entity.pdbx_description
1 polymer ?
#
loop_
_entity_poly.entity_id
_entity_poly.type
_entity_poly.pdbx_seq_one_letter_code
_entity_poly.pdbx_strand_id
1 'polypeptide(L)'
;MTENKLKLSSEKTEALLVGTRQKIASLTVTDLQLDDATVPFSPAVKSLGVFLDSTLSMQTHISFIIKTCFFHLRRIASIRRYLTHDACVKLVVSLIFSRLDYCNSLLAGLPASSIHGLQRVQNAAARLTLRKTKRNHITPLLRSMH
;
A
#
# COMPACT_ATOMS: atom_id res chain seq x y z
N MET A 1 -22.07 15.99 22.90
CA MET A 1 -20.74 15.37 23.11
C MET A 1 -19.80 16.41 23.71
N THR A 2 -19.57 16.43 25.03
CA THR A 2 -18.59 17.35 25.66
C THR A 2 -18.15 16.93 27.07
N GLU A 3 -18.35 15.69 27.52
CA GLU A 3 -17.89 15.26 28.86
C GLU A 3 -16.37 15.40 29.03
N ASN A 4 -15.61 15.21 27.95
CA ASN A 4 -14.14 15.27 27.98
C ASN A 4 -13.55 16.60 27.49
N LYS A 5 -14.36 17.63 27.25
CA LYS A 5 -13.91 18.96 26.74
C LYS A 5 -13.07 18.90 25.45
N LEU A 6 -13.28 17.87 24.62
CA LEU A 6 -12.65 17.73 23.30
C LEU A 6 -13.64 18.09 22.19
N LYS A 7 -13.15 18.71 21.12
CA LYS A 7 -13.93 19.07 19.92
C LYS A 7 -13.39 18.32 18.70
N LEU A 8 -14.28 17.74 17.91
CA LEU A 8 -13.95 17.08 16.66
C LEU A 8 -13.63 18.14 15.58
N SER A 9 -12.59 17.90 14.77
CA SER A 9 -12.29 18.73 13.61
C SER A 9 -13.01 18.16 12.39
N SER A 10 -14.16 18.73 12.05
CA SER A 10 -14.97 18.33 10.89
C SER A 10 -14.15 18.35 9.59
N GLU A 11 -13.31 19.36 9.39
CA GLU A 11 -12.44 19.50 8.21
C GLU A 11 -11.43 18.36 8.02
N LYS A 12 -10.98 17.73 9.12
CA LYS A 12 -10.00 16.63 9.08
C LYS A 12 -10.64 15.25 9.19
N THR A 13 -11.96 15.20 9.35
CA THR A 13 -12.68 13.95 9.58
C THR A 13 -13.07 13.35 8.24
N GLU A 14 -12.58 12.14 7.96
CA GLU A 14 -13.03 11.32 6.84
C GLU A 14 -13.96 10.22 7.36
N ALA A 15 -15.06 9.96 6.66
CA ALA A 15 -15.96 8.86 6.97
C ALA A 15 -15.86 7.76 5.91
N LEU A 16 -15.84 6.50 6.34
CA LEU A 16 -15.86 5.33 5.46
C LEU A 16 -17.06 4.45 5.83
N LEU A 17 -17.94 4.19 4.86
CA LEU A 17 -19.00 3.20 5.01
C LEU A 17 -18.47 1.82 4.61
N VAL A 18 -18.42 0.90 5.57
CA VAL A 18 -17.83 -0.44 5.37
C VAL A 18 -18.91 -1.50 5.20
N GLY A 19 -18.76 -2.35 4.18
CA GLY A 19 -19.65 -3.48 3.96
C GLY A 19 -19.37 -4.26 2.68
N THR A 20 -20.17 -5.28 2.43
CA THR A 20 -20.20 -5.96 1.13
C THR A 20 -20.73 -5.00 0.06
N ARG A 21 -20.28 -5.14 -1.19
CA ARG A 21 -20.75 -4.30 -2.31
C ARG A 21 -22.26 -4.23 -2.43
N GLN A 22 -22.95 -5.35 -2.25
CA GLN A 22 -24.41 -5.45 -2.32
C GLN A 22 -25.09 -4.60 -1.23
N LYS A 23 -24.63 -4.72 0.02
CA LYS A 23 -25.16 -3.94 1.14
C LYS A 23 -24.89 -2.45 0.97
N ILE A 24 -23.68 -2.06 0.57
CA ILE A 24 -23.35 -0.65 0.32
C ILE A 24 -24.25 -0.08 -0.78
N ALA A 25 -24.46 -0.82 -1.88
CA ALA A 25 -25.33 -0.37 -2.97
C ALA A 25 -26.81 -0.27 -2.59
N SER A 26 -27.26 -1.05 -1.60
CA SER A 26 -28.65 -0.99 -1.10
C SER A 26 -28.92 0.15 -0.10
N LEU A 27 -27.87 0.79 0.42
CA LEU A 27 -28.00 1.87 1.39
C LEU A 27 -28.18 3.20 0.68
N THR A 28 -29.11 4.01 1.17
CA THR A 28 -29.37 5.38 0.70
C THR A 28 -28.56 6.43 1.44
N VAL A 29 -27.84 6.04 2.50
CA VAL A 29 -27.07 6.98 3.33
C VAL A 29 -25.76 7.34 2.63
N THR A 30 -25.56 8.63 2.35
CA THR A 30 -24.41 9.17 1.62
C THR A 30 -23.40 9.90 2.52
N ASP A 31 -23.84 10.29 3.71
CA ASP A 31 -23.11 11.17 4.60
C ASP A 31 -23.41 10.85 6.06
N LEU A 32 -22.53 11.32 6.93
CA LEU A 32 -22.61 11.23 8.37
C LEU A 32 -22.75 12.65 8.93
N GLN A 33 -23.83 12.88 9.68
CA GLN A 33 -24.02 14.13 10.41
C GLN A 33 -23.26 14.07 11.75
N LEU A 34 -22.29 14.96 11.92
CA LEU A 34 -21.47 15.10 13.12
C LEU A 34 -21.59 16.54 13.64
N ASP A 35 -22.37 16.72 14.71
CA ASP A 35 -22.75 18.03 15.25
C ASP A 35 -23.32 18.94 14.14
N ASP A 36 -22.67 20.08 13.86
CA ASP A 36 -23.07 21.04 12.83
C ASP A 36 -22.43 20.76 11.44
N ALA A 37 -21.73 19.62 11.28
CA ALA A 37 -20.99 19.28 10.07
C ALA A 37 -21.48 18.01 9.40
N THR A 38 -21.66 18.08 8.08
CA THR A 38 -21.94 16.92 7.23
C THR A 38 -20.66 16.37 6.65
N VAL A 39 -20.33 15.11 6.96
CA VAL A 39 -19.14 14.43 6.43
C VAL A 39 -19.57 13.37 5.41
N PRO A 40 -19.26 13.55 4.10
CA PRO A 40 -19.62 12.56 3.09
C PRO A 40 -18.81 11.28 3.25
N PHE A 41 -19.39 10.13 2.89
CA PHE A 41 -18.65 8.88 2.84
C PHE A 41 -17.68 8.87 1.66
N SER A 42 -16.41 8.64 1.96
CA SER A 42 -15.38 8.45 0.94
C SER A 42 -15.31 6.97 0.52
N PRO A 43 -15.02 6.66 -0.75
CA PRO A 43 -14.80 5.28 -1.20
C PRO A 43 -13.55 4.65 -0.58
N ALA A 44 -12.57 5.46 -0.18
CA ALA A 44 -11.40 5.02 0.56
C ALA A 44 -10.87 6.12 1.48
N VAL A 45 -10.39 5.76 2.66
CA VAL A 45 -9.83 6.68 3.66
C VAL A 45 -8.42 6.27 4.04
N LYS A 46 -7.60 7.22 4.47
CA LYS A 46 -6.23 6.94 4.90
C LYS A 46 -6.13 6.92 6.43
N SER A 47 -5.94 5.75 7.00
CA SER A 47 -5.72 5.56 8.45
C SER A 47 -4.30 5.09 8.70
N LEU A 48 -3.53 5.86 9.49
CA LEU A 48 -2.14 5.55 9.86
C LEU A 48 -1.30 5.08 8.67
N GLY A 49 -1.35 5.78 7.54
CA GLY A 49 -0.57 5.41 6.35
C GLY A 49 -1.16 4.31 5.47
N VAL A 50 -2.21 3.61 5.90
CA VAL A 50 -2.90 2.56 5.14
C VAL A 50 -4.16 3.12 4.49
N PHE A 51 -4.43 2.70 3.25
CA PHE A 51 -5.68 3.05 2.58
C PHE A 51 -6.72 1.95 2.79
N LEU A 52 -7.84 2.29 3.40
CA LEU A 52 -8.96 1.38 3.63
C LEU A 52 -10.06 1.72 2.63
N ASP A 53 -10.45 0.75 1.80
CA ASP A 53 -11.59 0.86 0.91
C ASP A 53 -12.87 0.35 1.57
N SER A 54 -14.03 0.76 1.06
CA SER A 54 -15.34 0.41 1.63
C SER A 54 -15.62 -1.09 1.72
N THR A 55 -14.93 -1.90 0.92
CA THR A 55 -15.05 -3.37 0.95
C THR A 55 -13.92 -4.08 1.72
N LEU A 56 -13.02 -3.32 2.34
CA LEU A 56 -11.80 -3.82 2.99
C LEU A 56 -10.98 -4.78 2.11
N SER A 57 -11.01 -4.58 0.79
CA SER A 57 -10.31 -5.43 -0.17
C SER A 57 -8.79 -5.21 -0.21
N MET A 58 -8.32 -4.11 0.41
CA MET A 58 -6.93 -3.63 0.40
C MET A 58 -6.39 -3.30 -1.00
N GLN A 59 -7.21 -3.34 -2.05
CA GLN A 59 -6.74 -3.12 -3.42
C GLN A 59 -6.17 -1.73 -3.64
N THR A 60 -6.81 -0.71 -3.06
CA THR A 60 -6.34 0.69 -3.11
C THR A 60 -4.94 0.81 -2.48
N HIS A 61 -4.75 0.21 -1.31
CA HIS A 61 -3.48 0.22 -0.60
C HIS A 61 -2.38 -0.54 -1.35
N ILE A 62 -2.66 -1.77 -1.79
CA ILE A 62 -1.73 -2.62 -2.54
C ILE A 62 -1.31 -1.90 -3.83
N SER A 63 -2.26 -1.31 -4.57
CA SER A 63 -1.97 -0.57 -5.81
C SER A 63 -1.08 0.64 -5.56
N PHE A 64 -1.35 1.38 -4.47
CA PHE A 64 -0.52 2.50 -4.04
C PHE A 64 0.91 2.06 -3.70
N ILE A 65 1.08 0.98 -2.93
CA ILE A 65 2.40 0.42 -2.59
C ILE A 65 3.14 0.01 -3.85
N ILE A 66 2.50 -0.75 -4.75
CA ILE A 66 3.10 -1.23 -6.00
C ILE A 66 3.58 -0.05 -6.85
N LYS A 67 2.71 0.96 -7.06
CA LYS A 67 3.04 2.17 -7.83
C LYS A 67 4.26 2.88 -7.24
N THR A 68 4.28 3.05 -5.92
CA THR A 68 5.35 3.73 -5.19
C THR A 68 6.66 2.94 -5.27
N CYS A 69 6.61 1.63 -5.08
CA CYS A 69 7.80 0.77 -5.17
C CYS A 69 8.38 0.76 -6.58
N PHE A 70 7.56 0.67 -7.63
CA PHE A 70 8.06 0.75 -9.00
C PHE A 70 8.62 2.12 -9.36
N PHE A 71 8.07 3.20 -8.80
CA PHE A 71 8.66 4.52 -8.91
C PHE A 71 10.08 4.56 -8.33
N HIS A 72 10.28 4.07 -7.10
CA HIS A 72 11.61 4.00 -6.48
C HIS A 72 12.56 3.06 -7.22
N LEU A 73 12.09 1.88 -7.63
CA LEU A 73 12.89 0.94 -8.43
C LEU A 73 13.42 1.57 -9.71
N ARG A 74 12.60 2.33 -10.45
CA ARG A 74 13.04 3.03 -11.67
C ARG A 74 14.11 4.07 -11.38
N ARG A 75 13.98 4.81 -10.27
CA ARG A 75 14.98 5.80 -9.85
C ARG A 75 16.29 5.16 -9.41
N ILE A 76 16.25 4.04 -8.69
CA ILE A 76 17.46 3.29 -8.34
C ILE A 76 18.09 2.69 -9.61
N ALA A 77 17.27 2.19 -10.54
CA ALA A 77 17.73 1.64 -11.80
C ALA A 77 18.47 2.66 -12.68
N SER A 78 18.01 3.92 -12.73
CA SER A 78 18.67 4.95 -13.53
C SER A 78 20.09 5.27 -13.03
N ILE A 79 20.31 5.23 -11.71
CA ILE A 79 21.62 5.46 -11.10
C ILE A 79 22.41 4.17 -10.84
N ARG A 80 21.88 2.99 -11.21
CA ARG A 80 22.43 1.68 -10.82
C ARG A 80 23.91 1.50 -11.19
N ARG A 81 24.36 2.11 -12.29
CA ARG A 81 25.74 2.07 -12.78
C ARG A 81 26.75 2.73 -11.83
N TYR A 82 26.29 3.71 -11.06
CA TYR A 82 27.11 4.47 -10.09
C TYR A 82 27.04 3.90 -8.67
N LEU A 83 26.24 2.87 -8.44
CA LEU A 83 26.05 2.25 -7.13
C LEU A 83 26.86 0.97 -6.98
N THR A 84 27.54 0.84 -5.83
CA THR A 84 28.06 -0.44 -5.35
C THR A 84 26.90 -1.43 -5.10
N HIS A 85 27.22 -2.71 -4.97
CA HIS A 85 26.21 -3.72 -4.64
C HIS A 85 25.57 -3.43 -3.27
N ASP A 86 26.38 -3.22 -2.24
CA ASP A 86 25.93 -2.90 -0.87
C ASP A 86 25.04 -1.65 -0.81
N ALA A 87 25.46 -0.54 -1.44
CA ALA A 87 24.65 0.67 -1.49
C ALA A 87 23.30 0.45 -2.19
N CYS A 88 23.28 -0.34 -3.27
CA CYS A 88 22.05 -0.70 -3.96
C CYS A 88 21.12 -1.53 -3.07
N VAL A 89 21.66 -2.50 -2.32
CA VAL A 89 20.90 -3.31 -1.37
C VAL A 89 20.28 -2.41 -0.29
N LYS A 90 21.06 -1.51 0.32
CA LYS A 90 20.57 -0.55 1.32
C LYS A 90 19.44 0.33 0.80
N LEU A 91 19.56 0.86 -0.43
CA LEU A 91 18.48 1.64 -1.07
C LEU A 91 17.22 0.81 -1.31
N VAL A 92 17.38 -0.44 -1.75
CA VAL A 92 16.25 -1.34 -1.97
C VAL A 92 15.55 -1.69 -0.66
N VAL A 93 16.30 -2.01 0.40
CA VAL A 93 15.72 -2.31 1.73
C VAL A 93 14.99 -1.09 2.30
N SER A 94 15.65 0.06 2.33
CA SER A 94 15.10 1.29 2.91
C SER A 94 13.93 1.89 2.13
N LEU A 95 13.86 1.73 0.80
CA LEU A 95 12.82 2.34 -0.02
C LEU A 95 11.72 1.38 -0.47
N ILE A 96 11.98 0.08 -0.53
CA ILE A 96 11.04 -0.91 -1.07
C ILE A 96 10.57 -1.83 0.05
N PHE A 97 11.48 -2.58 0.68
CA PHE A 97 11.09 -3.57 1.69
C PHE A 97 10.46 -2.91 2.91
N SER A 98 10.98 -1.79 3.41
CA SER A 98 10.34 -1.01 4.48
C SER A 98 8.87 -0.65 4.22
N ARG A 99 8.49 -0.42 2.95
CA ARG A 99 7.10 -0.13 2.54
C ARG A 99 6.26 -1.40 2.39
N LEU A 100 6.88 -2.51 1.98
CA LEU A 100 6.21 -3.80 1.89
C LEU A 100 5.94 -4.39 3.27
N ASP A 101 6.84 -4.15 4.23
CA ASP A 101 6.74 -4.65 5.60
C ASP A 101 5.78 -3.80 6.46
N TYR A 102 5.60 -2.53 6.10
CA TYR A 102 4.67 -1.65 6.79
C TYR A 102 3.23 -2.16 6.70
N CYS A 103 2.65 -2.50 7.86
CA CYS A 103 1.28 -3.01 7.98
C CYS A 103 0.97 -4.25 7.13
N ASN A 104 1.98 -5.10 6.88
CA ASN A 104 1.82 -6.31 6.08
C ASN A 104 0.86 -7.35 6.70
N SER A 105 0.62 -7.29 8.02
CA SER A 105 -0.38 -8.12 8.72
C SER A 105 -1.79 -7.95 8.17
N LEU A 106 -2.13 -6.75 7.65
CA LEU A 106 -3.42 -6.47 7.02
C LEU A 106 -3.61 -7.22 5.69
N LEU A 107 -2.52 -7.74 5.11
CA LEU A 107 -2.56 -8.51 3.87
C LEU A 107 -2.79 -10.00 4.12
N ALA A 108 -2.77 -10.45 5.37
CA ALA A 108 -3.01 -11.83 5.74
C ALA A 108 -4.44 -12.25 5.36
N GLY A 109 -4.57 -13.43 4.75
CA GLY A 109 -5.88 -13.97 4.32
C GLY A 109 -6.43 -13.39 3.02
N LEU A 110 -5.73 -12.46 2.37
CA LEU A 110 -6.13 -11.97 1.04
C LEU A 110 -5.87 -13.03 -0.06
N PRO A 111 -6.63 -12.99 -1.16
CA PRO A 111 -6.38 -13.86 -2.31
C PRO A 111 -4.97 -13.68 -2.88
N ALA A 112 -4.37 -14.78 -3.33
CA ALA A 112 -3.04 -14.77 -3.93
C ALA A 112 -2.94 -13.84 -5.15
N SER A 113 -4.04 -13.66 -5.89
CA SER A 113 -4.11 -12.73 -7.03
C SER A 113 -3.85 -11.27 -6.61
N SER A 114 -4.34 -10.86 -5.44
CA SER A 114 -4.13 -9.52 -4.88
C SER A 114 -2.67 -9.31 -4.46
N ILE A 115 -2.06 -10.34 -3.85
CA ILE A 115 -0.68 -10.28 -3.32
C ILE A 115 0.36 -10.44 -4.44
N HIS A 116 0.02 -11.10 -5.54
CA HIS A 116 0.95 -11.38 -6.64
C HIS A 116 1.64 -10.13 -7.20
N GLY A 117 0.97 -8.97 -7.18
CA GLY A 117 1.58 -7.70 -7.56
C GLY A 117 2.78 -7.30 -6.68
N LEU A 118 2.71 -7.56 -5.37
CA LEU A 118 3.79 -7.30 -4.41
C LEU A 118 4.97 -8.25 -4.64
N GLN A 119 4.70 -9.53 -4.96
CA GLN A 119 5.76 -10.47 -5.35
C GLN A 119 6.52 -9.99 -6.59
N ARG A 120 5.83 -9.37 -7.56
CA ARG A 120 6.48 -8.80 -8.75
C ARG A 120 7.41 -7.64 -8.39
N VAL A 121 7.09 -6.85 -7.38
CA VAL A 121 7.97 -5.80 -6.84
C VAL A 121 9.23 -6.41 -6.24
N GLN A 122 9.09 -7.42 -5.37
CA GLN A 122 10.23 -8.14 -4.79
C GLN A 122 11.12 -8.76 -5.87
N ASN A 123 10.51 -9.39 -6.88
CA ASN A 123 11.23 -9.98 -8.01
C ASN A 123 11.99 -8.93 -8.83
N ALA A 124 11.44 -7.72 -8.99
CA ALA A 124 12.12 -6.62 -9.67
C ALA A 124 13.28 -6.06 -8.83
N ALA A 125 13.09 -5.96 -7.51
CA ALA A 125 14.13 -5.56 -6.57
C ALA A 125 15.33 -6.52 -6.60
N ALA A 126 15.08 -7.84 -6.51
CA ALA A 126 16.12 -8.87 -6.59
C ALA A 126 16.91 -8.81 -7.91
N ARG A 127 16.23 -8.60 -9.04
CA ARG A 127 16.91 -8.43 -10.34
C ARG A 127 17.78 -7.17 -10.36
N LEU A 128 17.31 -6.06 -9.78
CA LEU A 128 18.04 -4.80 -9.75
C LEU A 128 19.32 -4.88 -8.91
N THR A 129 19.24 -5.50 -7.72
CA THR A 129 20.41 -5.67 -6.83
C THR A 129 21.47 -6.56 -7.51
N LEU A 130 21.06 -7.67 -8.11
CA LEU A 130 21.92 -8.66 -8.78
C LEU A 130 22.32 -8.28 -10.22
N ARG A 131 21.90 -7.11 -10.71
CA ARG A 131 22.15 -6.63 -12.09
C ARG A 131 21.72 -7.66 -13.16
N LYS A 132 20.59 -8.32 -12.95
CA LYS A 132 20.03 -9.30 -13.90
C LYS A 132 18.95 -8.66 -14.76
N THR A 133 18.80 -9.18 -15.97
CA THR A 133 17.78 -8.71 -16.92
C THR A 133 16.40 -9.26 -16.55
N LYS A 134 15.34 -8.65 -17.11
CA LYS A 134 13.95 -9.13 -16.94
C LYS A 134 13.75 -10.58 -17.40
N ARG A 135 14.57 -11.06 -18.35
CA ARG A 135 14.49 -12.41 -18.92
C ARG A 135 15.11 -13.49 -18.03
N ASN A 136 15.91 -13.11 -17.03
CA ASN A 136 16.51 -14.09 -16.13
C ASN A 136 15.44 -14.72 -15.22
N HIS A 137 15.54 -16.05 -15.07
CA HIS A 137 14.68 -16.82 -14.19
C HIS A 137 14.83 -16.34 -12.74
N ILE A 138 13.71 -16.13 -12.05
CA ILE A 138 13.72 -15.47 -10.74
C ILE A 138 14.06 -16.41 -9.59
N THR A 139 13.66 -17.68 -9.68
CA THR A 139 13.86 -18.69 -8.62
C THR A 139 15.33 -18.86 -8.19
N PRO A 140 16.34 -18.98 -9.10
CA PRO A 140 17.74 -19.09 -8.68
C PRO A 140 18.25 -17.80 -8.03
N LEU A 141 17.71 -16.64 -8.42
CA LEU A 141 18.10 -15.35 -7.86
C LEU A 141 17.62 -15.19 -6.43
N LEU A 142 16.38 -15.58 -6.14
CA LEU A 142 15.84 -15.54 -4.79
C LEU A 142 16.62 -16.49 -3.86
N ARG A 143 16.99 -17.69 -4.34
CA ARG A 143 17.82 -18.63 -3.57
C ARG A 143 19.21 -18.09 -3.25
N SER A 144 19.80 -17.26 -4.11
CA SER A 144 21.11 -16.65 -3.84
C SER A 144 21.07 -15.47 -2.86
N MET A 145 19.88 -15.03 -2.45
CA MET A 145 19.68 -13.92 -1.53
C MET A 145 19.27 -14.36 -0.12
N HIS A 146 19.00 -15.65 0.08
CA HIS A 146 18.86 -16.30 1.38
C HIS A 146 20.16 -17.02 1.72
#